data_AF-A0A2D6AKZ4-F1
#
_entry.id   AF-A0A2D6AKZ4-F1
#
_cell.length_a   1.000
_cell.length_b   1.000
_cell.length_c   1.000
_cell.angle_alpha   90.00
_cell.angle_beta   90.00
_cell.angle_gamma   90.00
#
_symmetry.space_group_name_H-M   'P 1'
#
loop_
_entity.id
_entity.type
_entity.pdbx_description
1 polymer ?
#
loop_
_entity_poly.entity_id
_entity_poly.type
_entity_poly.pdbx_seq_one_letter_code
_entity_poly.pdbx_strand_id
1 'polypeptide(L)'
;MMMKVYAPTYSSHAGRWIYNGYAGAWNQLGYDINTKEKDHPNSWCTTFLPTPQVGSQEIEEDYIMMATCALTVHPDIHEAIKRSYKTFLFAQPNDFPHPWNKHANYMCLLSDEMIDQINQMDNVYLWTFGDVNPEYHHKWKKVHTVPLAFDPISYKPIKDESYNKYDISFVGGWVDNGFDEKRKIMVDIFMEFKKSGLNCGFFINKNLSHEQETALLHNSKLTLNIHDAYQQILGLDTNERTFKSIGLNGLLISDKVTQLENLFPNAKTSNDPAELVKIAKDYLSLTEKELNDIKEENRQNILDNHCYVNRVNQLLSMEND
;
A
#
# COMPACT_ATOMS: atom_id res chain seq x y z
N MET A 1 2.87 -23.33 -20.87
CA MET A 1 2.55 -21.94 -21.27
C MET A 1 2.60 -21.11 -20.00
N MET A 2 3.21 -19.91 -20.00
CA MET A 2 3.16 -19.04 -18.81
C MET A 2 1.73 -18.53 -18.63
N MET A 3 1.21 -18.57 -17.41
CA MET A 3 -0.13 -18.05 -17.09
C MET A 3 -0.11 -16.53 -17.22
N LYS A 4 -1.10 -15.98 -17.94
CA LYS A 4 -1.25 -14.53 -18.10
C LYS A 4 -1.92 -13.92 -16.88
N VAL A 5 -1.47 -12.74 -16.49
CA VAL A 5 -2.06 -11.95 -15.42
C VAL A 5 -2.42 -10.57 -15.96
N TYR A 6 -3.65 -10.13 -15.78
CA TYR A 6 -4.08 -8.77 -16.09
C TYR A 6 -4.23 -7.99 -14.81
N ALA A 7 -3.56 -6.85 -14.70
CA ALA A 7 -3.63 -5.99 -13.51
C ALA A 7 -3.83 -4.52 -13.91
N PRO A 8 -4.47 -3.72 -13.04
CA PRO A 8 -4.72 -2.33 -13.33
C PRO A 8 -3.43 -1.50 -13.23
N THR A 9 -3.39 -0.44 -14.02
CA THR A 9 -2.27 0.51 -14.02
C THR A 9 -2.75 1.90 -13.65
N TYR A 10 -1.94 2.55 -12.82
CA TYR A 10 -2.16 3.90 -12.34
C TYR A 10 -0.96 4.75 -12.72
N SER A 11 -1.21 5.88 -13.37
CA SER A 11 -0.16 6.79 -13.84
C SER A 11 0.42 7.68 -12.73
N SER A 12 -0.31 7.81 -11.62
CA SER A 12 0.04 8.72 -10.52
C SER A 12 -0.41 8.19 -9.15
N HIS A 13 -0.09 8.98 -8.11
CA HIS A 13 -0.43 8.73 -6.71
C HIS A 13 0.13 7.41 -6.14
N ALA A 14 -0.37 7.00 -4.97
CA ALA A 14 0.05 5.76 -4.31
C ALA A 14 -0.25 4.52 -5.15
N GLY A 15 -1.35 4.53 -5.93
CA GLY A 15 -1.74 3.43 -6.80
C GLY A 15 -0.63 3.02 -7.77
N ARG A 16 0.08 3.99 -8.36
CA ARG A 16 1.21 3.69 -9.26
C ARG A 16 2.24 2.77 -8.62
N TRP A 17 2.69 3.12 -7.41
CA TRP A 17 3.75 2.38 -6.71
C TRP A 17 3.26 1.01 -6.24
N ILE A 18 2.03 0.94 -5.73
CA ILE A 18 1.43 -0.30 -5.24
C ILE A 18 1.28 -1.33 -6.37
N TYR A 19 0.69 -0.93 -7.50
CA TYR A 19 0.44 -1.85 -8.60
C TYR A 19 1.69 -2.15 -9.43
N ASN A 20 2.69 -1.26 -9.47
CA ASN A 20 4.01 -1.59 -9.98
C ASN A 20 4.71 -2.65 -9.12
N GLY A 21 4.57 -2.57 -7.79
CA GLY A 21 5.08 -3.59 -6.87
C GLY A 21 4.44 -4.97 -7.12
N TYR A 22 3.12 -5.02 -7.29
CA TYR A 22 2.43 -6.25 -7.71
C TYR A 22 2.90 -6.76 -9.09
N ALA A 23 3.03 -5.88 -10.08
CA ALA A 23 3.48 -6.27 -11.42
C ALA A 23 4.91 -6.84 -11.40
N GLY A 24 5.82 -6.22 -10.64
CA GLY A 24 7.16 -6.75 -10.41
C GLY A 24 7.15 -8.11 -9.73
N ALA A 25 6.30 -8.29 -8.71
CA ALA A 25 6.16 -9.55 -7.99
C ALA A 25 5.62 -10.69 -8.89
N TRP A 26 4.59 -10.44 -9.70
CA TRP A 26 4.07 -11.41 -10.67
C TRP A 26 5.15 -11.85 -11.67
N ASN A 27 5.88 -10.88 -12.24
CA ASN A 27 7.00 -11.16 -13.14
C ASN A 27 8.10 -12.00 -12.46
N GLN A 28 8.47 -11.66 -11.23
CA GLN A 28 9.49 -12.39 -10.47
C GLN A 28 9.08 -13.85 -10.22
N LEU A 29 7.78 -14.12 -10.08
CA LEU A 29 7.22 -15.46 -9.91
C LEU A 29 7.00 -16.21 -11.24
N GLY A 30 7.38 -15.63 -12.38
CA GLY A 30 7.32 -16.28 -13.69
C GLY A 30 5.97 -16.20 -14.40
N TYR A 31 5.10 -15.26 -14.00
CA TYR A 31 3.84 -14.99 -14.69
C TYR A 31 4.02 -13.95 -15.80
N ASP A 32 3.21 -14.03 -16.85
CA ASP A 32 3.17 -13.04 -17.94
C ASP A 32 2.20 -11.91 -17.57
N ILE A 33 2.70 -10.86 -16.91
CA ILE A 33 1.88 -9.73 -16.46
C ILE A 33 1.64 -8.73 -17.60
N ASN A 34 0.38 -8.36 -17.79
CA ASN A 34 -0.04 -7.32 -18.71
C ASN A 34 -0.65 -6.14 -17.94
N THR A 35 0.09 -5.03 -17.93
CA THR A 35 -0.26 -3.76 -17.28
C THR A 35 -0.36 -2.60 -18.27
N LYS A 36 -0.56 -2.86 -19.57
CA LYS A 36 -0.44 -1.80 -20.58
C LYS A 36 -1.43 -0.64 -20.34
N GLU A 37 -0.87 0.56 -20.13
CA GLU A 37 -1.60 1.82 -20.30
C GLU A 37 -2.08 1.89 -21.75
N LYS A 38 -3.39 2.00 -21.97
CA LYS A 38 -3.83 2.64 -23.21
C LYS A 38 -3.72 4.14 -23.00
N ASP A 39 -3.35 4.85 -24.06
CA ASP A 39 -3.48 6.29 -24.23
C ASP A 39 -4.96 6.73 -24.08
N HIS A 40 -5.51 6.62 -22.87
CA HIS A 40 -6.73 7.27 -22.46
C HIS A 40 -6.31 8.44 -21.57
N PRO A 41 -6.02 9.62 -22.16
CA PRO A 41 -5.48 10.77 -21.44
C PRO A 41 -6.36 11.27 -20.27
N ASN A 42 -7.58 10.72 -20.11
CA ASN A 42 -8.56 11.11 -19.11
C ASN A 42 -8.96 9.98 -18.13
N SER A 43 -8.32 8.81 -18.14
CA SER A 43 -8.62 7.75 -17.17
C SER A 43 -7.51 7.62 -16.12
N TRP A 44 -7.87 7.82 -14.85
CA TRP A 44 -7.00 7.69 -13.69
C TRP A 44 -6.64 6.22 -13.36
N CYS A 45 -7.34 5.27 -13.98
CA CYS A 45 -7.07 3.85 -13.92
C CYS A 45 -7.41 3.22 -15.29
N THR A 46 -6.50 2.46 -15.88
CA THR A 46 -6.78 1.69 -17.10
C THR A 46 -6.50 0.22 -16.85
N THR A 47 -7.42 -0.64 -17.26
CA THR A 47 -7.19 -2.08 -17.35
C THR A 47 -7.31 -2.45 -18.81
N PHE A 48 -6.29 -3.11 -19.36
CA PHE A 48 -6.47 -3.82 -20.61
C PHE A 48 -7.24 -5.10 -20.29
N LEU A 49 -8.43 -5.23 -20.87
CA LEU A 49 -9.14 -6.49 -20.83
C LEU A 49 -8.77 -7.33 -22.05
N PRO A 50 -8.63 -8.64 -21.88
CA PRO A 50 -8.96 -9.56 -22.95
C PRO A 50 -10.49 -9.52 -23.13
N THR A 51 -11.01 -8.48 -23.74
CA THR A 51 -12.36 -8.52 -24.30
C THR A 51 -12.20 -8.94 -25.75
N PRO A 52 -12.81 -10.06 -26.18
CA PRO A 52 -12.93 -10.30 -27.60
C PRO A 52 -13.65 -9.08 -28.18
N GLN A 53 -13.07 -8.46 -29.20
CA GLN A 53 -13.87 -7.58 -30.05
C GLN A 53 -15.07 -8.39 -30.51
N VAL A 54 -16.25 -7.78 -30.61
CA VAL A 54 -17.42 -8.46 -31.17
C VAL A 54 -17.03 -9.00 -32.56
N GLY A 55 -16.86 -10.32 -32.68
CA GLY A 55 -16.38 -11.00 -33.89
C GLY A 55 -14.91 -11.47 -33.91
N SER A 56 -14.10 -11.23 -32.87
CA SER A 56 -12.76 -11.84 -32.75
C SER A 56 -12.83 -13.18 -32.02
N GLN A 57 -11.96 -14.11 -32.40
CA GLN A 57 -11.82 -15.43 -31.79
C GLN A 57 -11.75 -15.33 -30.26
N GLU A 58 -12.40 -16.29 -29.60
CA GLU A 58 -12.44 -16.45 -28.15
C GLU A 58 -11.02 -16.34 -27.56
N ILE A 59 -10.88 -15.73 -26.39
CA ILE A 59 -9.65 -15.89 -25.62
C ILE A 59 -9.66 -17.35 -25.15
N GLU A 60 -8.98 -18.21 -25.88
CA GLU A 60 -8.92 -19.65 -25.61
C GLU A 60 -8.01 -19.98 -24.40
N GLU A 61 -7.25 -19.01 -23.89
CA GLU A 61 -6.27 -19.20 -22.82
C GLU A 61 -6.79 -18.78 -21.44
N ASP A 62 -6.53 -19.59 -20.43
CA ASP A 62 -6.77 -19.24 -19.03
C ASP A 62 -5.94 -18.02 -18.62
N TYR A 63 -6.54 -17.14 -17.82
CA TYR A 63 -5.84 -15.97 -17.27
C TYR A 63 -6.29 -15.63 -15.84
N ILE A 64 -5.38 -15.01 -15.11
CA ILE A 64 -5.62 -14.41 -13.80
C ILE A 64 -5.92 -12.93 -13.99
N MET A 65 -6.83 -12.38 -13.20
CA MET A 65 -7.16 -10.96 -13.20
C MET A 65 -7.02 -10.36 -11.80
N MET A 66 -6.40 -9.20 -11.70
CA MET A 66 -6.54 -8.30 -10.55
C MET A 66 -7.48 -7.17 -10.94
N ALA A 67 -8.46 -6.89 -10.10
CA ALA A 67 -9.47 -5.88 -10.37
C ALA A 67 -9.76 -5.05 -9.12
N THR A 68 -10.34 -3.87 -9.29
CA THR A 68 -10.89 -3.07 -8.19
C THR A 68 -12.39 -2.89 -8.37
N CYS A 69 -13.13 -2.67 -7.28
CA CYS A 69 -14.55 -2.31 -7.36
C CYS A 69 -14.79 -1.14 -8.33
N ALA A 70 -13.91 -0.12 -8.32
CA ALA A 70 -14.03 1.04 -9.20
C ALA A 70 -13.94 0.72 -10.69
N LEU A 71 -13.20 -0.33 -11.07
CA LEU A 71 -13.14 -0.79 -12.46
C LEU A 71 -14.33 -1.67 -12.82
N THR A 72 -14.84 -2.42 -11.85
CA THR A 72 -15.87 -3.45 -12.05
C THR A 72 -17.24 -2.86 -12.41
N VAL A 73 -17.44 -1.54 -12.22
CA VAL A 73 -18.64 -0.82 -12.69
C VAL A 73 -18.82 -0.88 -14.21
N HIS A 74 -17.75 -1.13 -14.98
CA HIS A 74 -17.82 -1.22 -16.43
C HIS A 74 -18.29 -2.62 -16.88
N PRO A 75 -19.33 -2.74 -17.73
CA PRO A 75 -19.87 -4.04 -18.15
C PRO A 75 -18.84 -5.00 -18.73
N ASP A 76 -17.92 -4.48 -19.55
CA ASP A 76 -16.83 -5.28 -20.13
C ASP A 76 -15.91 -5.92 -19.08
N ILE A 77 -15.63 -5.21 -17.98
CA ILE A 77 -14.79 -5.71 -16.88
C ILE A 77 -15.52 -6.84 -16.17
N HIS A 78 -16.81 -6.67 -15.92
CA HIS A 78 -17.63 -7.69 -15.31
C HIS A 78 -17.70 -8.97 -16.15
N GLU A 79 -17.78 -8.86 -17.49
CA GLU A 79 -17.74 -10.02 -18.39
C GLU A 79 -16.35 -10.70 -18.39
N ALA A 80 -15.26 -9.93 -18.34
CA ALA A 80 -13.92 -10.50 -18.21
C ALA A 80 -13.73 -11.24 -16.88
N ILE A 81 -14.24 -10.69 -15.77
CA ILE A 81 -14.21 -11.36 -14.47
C ILE A 81 -14.86 -12.76 -14.56
N LYS A 82 -16.04 -12.86 -15.19
CA LYS A 82 -16.74 -14.15 -15.38
C LYS A 82 -15.94 -15.19 -16.16
N ARG A 83 -15.12 -14.76 -17.11
CA ARG A 83 -14.33 -15.63 -17.99
C ARG A 83 -12.95 -15.97 -17.46
N SER A 84 -12.46 -15.23 -16.46
CA SER A 84 -11.13 -15.45 -15.89
C SER A 84 -11.03 -16.82 -15.21
N TYR A 85 -9.83 -17.40 -15.21
CA TYR A 85 -9.54 -18.58 -14.41
C TYR A 85 -9.59 -18.26 -12.91
N LYS A 86 -9.01 -17.12 -12.53
CA LYS A 86 -9.02 -16.61 -11.15
C LYS A 86 -9.01 -15.09 -11.14
N THR A 87 -9.93 -14.47 -10.41
CA THR A 87 -9.96 -13.02 -10.20
C THR A 87 -9.68 -12.68 -8.74
N PHE A 88 -8.71 -11.79 -8.51
CA PHE A 88 -8.47 -11.12 -7.24
C PHE A 88 -9.11 -9.73 -7.27
N LEU A 89 -10.32 -9.63 -6.73
CA LEU A 89 -11.08 -8.39 -6.71
C LEU A 89 -10.86 -7.65 -5.38
N PHE A 90 -10.31 -6.44 -5.46
CA PHE A 90 -10.19 -5.54 -4.33
C PHE A 90 -11.60 -5.08 -3.90
N ALA A 91 -12.04 -5.53 -2.73
CA ALA A 91 -13.32 -5.23 -2.13
C ALA A 91 -13.24 -3.93 -1.32
N GLN A 92 -14.00 -2.93 -1.77
CA GLN A 92 -14.24 -1.72 -0.99
C GLN A 92 -15.29 -1.98 0.11
N PRO A 93 -15.21 -1.29 1.25
CA PRO A 93 -16.23 -1.38 2.28
C PRO A 93 -17.60 -0.92 1.74
N ASN A 94 -18.66 -1.64 2.12
CA ASN A 94 -20.05 -1.28 1.87
C ASN A 94 -20.47 -0.09 2.74
N ASP A 95 -20.00 -0.08 4.00
CA ASP A 95 -20.18 1.00 4.96
C ASP A 95 -18.83 1.38 5.55
N PHE A 96 -18.61 2.68 5.76
CA PHE A 96 -17.43 3.19 6.43
C PHE A 96 -17.83 4.20 7.52
N PRO A 97 -17.00 4.43 8.55
CA PRO A 97 -17.34 5.40 9.59
C PRO A 97 -17.40 6.84 9.07
N HIS A 98 -18.36 7.61 9.58
CA HIS A 98 -18.38 9.07 9.44
C HIS A 98 -17.20 9.68 10.23
N PRO A 99 -16.50 10.70 9.69
CA PRO A 99 -16.84 11.47 8.49
C PRO A 99 -16.25 10.93 7.18
N TRP A 100 -15.36 9.94 7.23
CA TRP A 100 -14.59 9.47 6.08
C TRP A 100 -15.45 8.77 5.02
N ASN A 101 -16.62 8.25 5.40
CA ASN A 101 -17.59 7.63 4.50
C ASN A 101 -18.12 8.50 3.36
N LYS A 102 -17.72 9.77 3.27
CA LYS A 102 -18.03 10.67 2.15
C LYS A 102 -16.98 10.63 1.03
N HIS A 103 -15.83 10.02 1.28
CA HIS A 103 -14.73 9.96 0.31
C HIS A 103 -14.89 8.73 -0.60
N ALA A 104 -14.70 8.90 -1.91
CA ALA A 104 -14.93 7.86 -2.91
C ALA A 104 -14.09 6.59 -2.70
N ASN A 105 -12.89 6.70 -2.10
CA ASN A 105 -12.05 5.55 -1.78
C ASN A 105 -12.64 4.64 -0.69
N TYR A 106 -13.54 5.15 0.16
CA TYR A 106 -14.15 4.42 1.29
C TYR A 106 -15.61 4.06 1.04
N MET A 107 -16.07 4.15 -0.21
CA MET A 107 -17.42 3.74 -0.59
C MET A 107 -17.33 2.70 -1.69
N CYS A 108 -18.06 1.60 -1.53
CA CYS A 108 -18.26 0.65 -2.62
C CYS A 108 -19.03 1.33 -3.76
N LEU A 109 -18.46 1.28 -4.97
CA LEU A 109 -19.08 1.86 -6.17
C LEU A 109 -20.02 0.89 -6.90
N LEU A 110 -20.12 -0.36 -6.43
CA LEU A 110 -20.94 -1.39 -7.04
C LEU A 110 -22.35 -1.38 -6.42
N SER A 111 -23.36 -1.63 -7.26
CA SER A 111 -24.73 -1.81 -6.78
C SER A 111 -24.87 -3.15 -6.03
N ASP A 112 -25.89 -3.25 -5.19
CA ASP A 112 -26.19 -4.49 -4.47
C ASP A 112 -26.42 -5.67 -5.44
N GLU A 113 -27.06 -5.44 -6.59
CA GLU A 113 -27.22 -6.45 -7.63
C GLU A 113 -25.87 -6.96 -8.19
N MET A 114 -24.90 -6.06 -8.39
CA MET A 114 -23.57 -6.45 -8.87
C MET A 114 -22.78 -7.19 -7.80
N ILE A 115 -22.89 -6.77 -6.54
CA ILE A 115 -22.29 -7.45 -5.39
C ILE A 115 -22.83 -8.87 -5.30
N ASP A 116 -24.16 -9.05 -5.39
CA ASP A 116 -24.81 -10.35 -5.38
C ASP A 116 -24.31 -11.24 -6.52
N GLN A 117 -24.20 -10.71 -7.74
CA GLN A 117 -23.66 -11.44 -8.88
C GLN A 117 -22.22 -11.88 -8.66
N ILE A 118 -21.35 -11.00 -8.13
CA ILE A 118 -19.95 -11.32 -7.82
C ILE A 118 -19.85 -12.37 -6.71
N ASN A 119 -20.72 -12.31 -5.70
CA ASN A 119 -20.72 -13.26 -4.59
C ASN A 119 -21.06 -14.69 -5.06
N GLN A 120 -21.78 -14.85 -6.18
CA GLN A 120 -22.07 -16.17 -6.78
C GLN A 120 -20.92 -16.71 -7.66
N MET A 121 -19.82 -15.97 -7.84
CA MET A 121 -18.72 -16.38 -8.72
C MET A 121 -17.63 -17.15 -7.96
N ASP A 122 -17.47 -18.43 -8.29
CA ASP A 122 -16.45 -19.32 -7.69
C ASP A 122 -15.01 -19.03 -8.13
N ASN A 123 -14.83 -18.24 -9.18
CA ASN A 123 -13.51 -17.81 -9.65
C ASN A 123 -13.08 -16.47 -9.06
N VAL A 124 -13.92 -15.79 -8.26
CA VAL A 124 -13.62 -14.49 -7.65
C VAL A 124 -13.20 -14.66 -6.20
N TYR A 125 -12.08 -14.03 -5.83
CA TYR A 125 -11.48 -14.02 -4.50
C TYR A 125 -11.38 -12.56 -4.05
N LEU A 126 -12.08 -12.22 -2.97
CA LEU A 126 -12.20 -10.85 -2.48
C LEU A 126 -11.09 -10.53 -1.49
N TRP A 127 -10.46 -9.37 -1.63
CA TRP A 127 -9.38 -8.96 -0.74
C TRP A 127 -9.39 -7.44 -0.49
N THR A 128 -8.73 -7.00 0.58
CA THR A 128 -8.53 -5.58 0.89
C THR A 128 -7.18 -5.36 1.58
N PHE A 129 -6.69 -4.11 1.60
CA PHE A 129 -5.43 -3.77 2.29
C PHE A 129 -5.58 -3.74 3.81
N GLY A 130 -6.77 -3.38 4.29
CA GLY A 130 -7.06 -3.28 5.71
C GLY A 130 -7.39 -4.62 6.36
N ASP A 131 -7.30 -4.64 7.69
CA ASP A 131 -7.88 -5.70 8.51
C ASP A 131 -9.40 -5.71 8.25
N VAL A 132 -9.93 -6.87 7.85
CA VAL A 132 -11.34 -6.99 7.48
C VAL A 132 -12.21 -6.76 8.70
N ASN A 133 -13.06 -5.74 8.62
CA ASN A 133 -14.15 -5.52 9.57
C ASN A 133 -15.47 -6.03 8.96
N PRO A 134 -16.13 -7.04 9.58
CA PRO A 134 -17.41 -7.56 9.11
C PRO A 134 -18.52 -6.53 9.02
N GLU A 135 -18.51 -5.50 9.87
CA GLU A 135 -19.50 -4.41 9.81
C GLU A 135 -19.35 -3.59 8.51
N TYR A 136 -18.10 -3.42 8.05
CA TYR A 136 -17.80 -2.60 6.87
C TYR A 136 -17.94 -3.39 5.56
N HIS A 137 -17.79 -4.72 5.59
CA HIS A 137 -17.83 -5.58 4.39
C HIS A 137 -19.01 -6.55 4.39
N HIS A 138 -20.10 -6.22 5.09
CA HIS A 138 -21.22 -7.12 5.37
C HIS A 138 -22.00 -7.61 4.13
N LYS A 139 -21.88 -6.95 2.97
CA LYS A 139 -22.55 -7.41 1.72
C LYS A 139 -21.68 -8.34 0.89
N TRP A 140 -20.38 -8.40 1.17
CA TRP A 140 -19.45 -9.25 0.45
C TRP A 140 -19.48 -10.68 1.00
N LYS A 141 -19.22 -11.67 0.14
CA LYS A 141 -18.73 -12.97 0.60
C LYS A 141 -17.37 -12.80 1.27
N LYS A 142 -16.77 -13.89 1.75
CA LYS A 142 -15.48 -13.86 2.48
C LYS A 142 -14.45 -12.91 1.83
N VAL A 143 -14.03 -11.91 2.59
CA VAL A 143 -12.97 -10.96 2.21
C VAL A 143 -11.70 -11.32 2.98
N HIS A 144 -10.55 -11.28 2.30
CA HIS A 144 -9.25 -11.51 2.90
C HIS A 144 -8.46 -10.20 3.11
N THR A 145 -7.70 -10.13 4.20
CA THR A 145 -6.72 -9.05 4.42
C THR A 145 -5.41 -9.38 3.71
N VAL A 146 -5.00 -8.55 2.77
CA VAL A 146 -3.70 -8.59 2.09
C VAL A 146 -3.08 -7.19 2.21
N PRO A 147 -2.30 -6.92 3.28
CA PRO A 147 -1.78 -5.60 3.54
C PRO A 147 -0.85 -5.11 2.42
N LEU A 148 -0.58 -3.80 2.43
CA LEU A 148 0.50 -3.24 1.63
C LEU A 148 1.85 -3.93 1.95
N ALA A 149 2.83 -3.69 1.09
CA ALA A 149 4.10 -4.38 1.14
C ALA A 149 5.24 -3.52 0.57
N PHE A 150 6.46 -3.96 0.82
CA PHE A 150 7.68 -3.40 0.25
C PHE A 150 7.90 -3.93 -1.17
N ASP A 151 8.40 -3.05 -2.05
CA ASP A 151 8.86 -3.42 -3.39
C ASP A 151 10.40 -3.40 -3.43
N PRO A 152 11.07 -4.53 -3.12
CA PRO A 152 12.53 -4.60 -3.17
C PRO A 152 13.09 -4.60 -4.61
N ILE A 153 12.24 -4.73 -5.63
CA ILE A 153 12.64 -4.74 -7.03
C ILE A 153 12.93 -3.30 -7.49
N SER A 154 12.01 -2.38 -7.18
CA SER A 154 12.14 -0.97 -7.55
C SER A 154 12.89 -0.14 -6.51
N TYR A 155 12.74 -0.43 -5.21
CA TYR A 155 13.39 0.31 -4.13
C TYR A 155 14.70 -0.34 -3.68
N LYS A 156 15.75 -0.13 -4.47
CA LYS A 156 17.11 -0.60 -4.13
C LYS A 156 17.86 0.45 -3.32
N PRO A 157 18.57 0.11 -2.23
CA PRO A 157 19.39 1.06 -1.48
C PRO A 157 20.32 1.89 -2.37
N ILE A 158 20.25 3.21 -2.23
CA ILE A 158 21.15 4.16 -2.92
C ILE A 158 21.96 4.87 -1.86
N LYS A 159 23.29 4.74 -1.92
CA LYS A 159 24.20 5.47 -1.01
C LYS A 159 24.37 6.91 -1.48
N ASP A 160 24.14 7.85 -0.58
CA ASP A 160 24.35 9.29 -0.80
C ASP A 160 24.61 9.96 0.55
N GLU A 161 25.88 10.26 0.81
CA GLU A 161 26.35 10.81 2.08
C GLU A 161 25.78 12.20 2.37
N SER A 162 25.23 12.90 1.38
CA SER A 162 24.60 14.21 1.59
C SER A 162 23.37 14.16 2.49
N TYR A 163 22.77 12.98 2.64
CA TYR A 163 21.65 12.69 3.53
C TYR A 163 22.08 12.16 4.91
N ASN A 164 23.33 11.74 5.12
CA ASN A 164 23.84 11.22 6.41
C ASN A 164 23.76 12.24 7.55
N LYS A 165 23.63 13.53 7.21
CA LYS A 165 23.45 14.61 8.18
C LYS A 165 22.15 14.48 8.97
N TYR A 166 21.12 13.82 8.42
CA TYR A 166 19.80 13.77 9.04
C TYR A 166 19.72 12.68 10.12
N ASP A 167 19.39 13.12 11.34
CA ASP A 167 19.10 12.22 12.45
C ASP A 167 17.77 11.49 12.24
N ILE A 168 16.81 12.18 11.61
CA ILE A 168 15.53 11.62 11.24
C ILE A 168 15.03 12.22 9.94
N SER A 169 14.41 11.42 9.08
CA SER A 169 13.75 11.90 7.88
C SER A 169 12.28 11.53 7.80
N PHE A 170 11.56 12.35 7.05
CA PHE A 170 10.18 12.13 6.66
C PHE A 170 10.02 12.57 5.20
N VAL A 171 9.41 11.72 4.39
CA VAL A 171 8.99 12.05 3.03
C VAL A 171 7.51 11.75 2.92
N GLY A 172 6.73 12.71 2.44
CA GLY A 172 5.30 12.50 2.29
C GLY A 172 4.55 13.78 2.07
N GLY A 173 3.23 13.65 1.94
CA GLY A 173 2.35 14.77 1.79
C GLY A 173 1.16 14.68 2.72
N TRP A 174 0.45 15.79 2.83
CA TRP A 174 -0.94 15.78 3.23
C TRP A 174 -1.78 16.00 1.98
N VAL A 175 -2.68 15.06 1.71
CA VAL A 175 -3.76 15.26 0.75
C VAL A 175 -4.94 15.70 1.60
N ASP A 176 -5.55 16.83 1.25
CA ASP A 176 -6.77 17.24 1.92
C ASP A 176 -7.91 16.34 1.44
N ASN A 177 -8.26 15.36 2.26
CA ASN A 177 -9.40 14.47 2.03
C ASN A 177 -10.75 15.16 2.34
N GLY A 178 -10.76 16.48 2.50
CA GLY A 178 -11.92 17.30 2.87
C GLY A 178 -12.05 17.57 4.38
N PHE A 179 -11.05 17.17 5.17
CA PHE A 179 -11.10 17.23 6.64
C PHE A 179 -9.86 17.88 7.29
N ASP A 180 -8.78 18.13 6.54
CA ASP A 180 -7.49 18.70 7.00
C ASP A 180 -6.86 18.03 8.27
N GLU A 181 -7.34 16.85 8.69
CA GLU A 181 -6.95 16.22 9.96
C GLU A 181 -5.47 15.82 9.98
N LYS A 182 -4.99 15.26 8.87
CA LYS A 182 -3.59 14.84 8.73
C LYS A 182 -2.62 16.01 8.86
N ARG A 183 -2.99 17.18 8.33
CA ARG A 183 -2.14 18.37 8.41
C ARG A 183 -1.95 18.79 9.86
N LYS A 184 -3.02 18.78 10.67
CA LYS A 184 -2.94 19.08 12.10
C LYS A 184 -1.99 18.11 12.82
N ILE A 185 -2.18 16.80 12.61
CA ILE A 185 -1.32 15.75 13.17
C ILE A 185 0.15 15.99 12.79
N MET A 186 0.44 16.19 11.50
CA MET A 186 1.79 16.43 11.00
C MET A 186 2.41 17.69 11.62
N VAL A 187 1.63 18.77 11.72
CA VAL A 187 2.08 20.04 12.31
C VAL A 187 2.46 19.86 13.78
N ASP A 188 1.63 19.16 14.57
CA ASP A 188 1.89 18.91 15.99
C ASP A 188 3.18 18.09 16.19
N ILE A 189 3.34 17.00 15.42
CA ILE A 189 4.54 16.15 15.45
C ILE A 189 5.79 16.93 15.03
N PHE A 190 5.75 17.62 13.89
CA PHE A 190 6.93 18.33 13.38
C PHE A 190 7.32 19.53 14.24
N MET A 191 6.36 20.20 14.89
CA MET A 191 6.68 21.25 15.84
C MET A 191 7.50 20.73 17.01
N GLU A 192 7.21 19.53 17.51
CA GLU A 192 7.96 18.94 18.62
C GLU A 192 9.35 18.47 18.18
N PHE A 193 9.46 17.83 17.02
CA PHE A 193 10.76 17.51 16.41
C PHE A 193 11.61 18.75 16.17
N LYS A 194 11.01 19.87 15.74
CA LYS A 194 11.72 21.14 15.55
C LYS A 194 12.28 21.70 16.86
N LYS A 195 11.55 21.58 17.98
CA LYS A 195 12.02 22.01 19.31
C LYS A 195 13.11 21.10 19.88
N SER A 196 13.16 19.85 19.41
CA SER A 196 14.03 18.82 20.00
C SER A 196 15.52 19.04 19.81
N GLY A 197 15.92 19.83 18.81
CA GLY A 197 17.31 20.05 18.39
C GLY A 197 17.87 19.01 17.40
N LEU A 198 17.09 17.99 17.05
CA LEU A 198 17.49 16.96 16.07
C LEU A 198 17.60 17.53 14.65
N ASN A 199 18.56 17.04 13.87
CA ASN A 199 18.68 17.43 12.46
C ASN A 199 17.63 16.70 11.61
N CYS A 200 16.51 17.38 11.35
CA CYS A 200 15.33 16.80 10.70
C CYS A 200 15.33 17.01 9.18
N GLY A 201 15.26 15.92 8.41
CA GLY A 201 15.08 15.91 6.97
C GLY A 201 13.60 15.71 6.59
N PHE A 202 12.77 16.74 6.74
CA PHE A 202 11.34 16.65 6.45
C PHE A 202 10.98 17.27 5.09
N PHE A 203 10.57 16.42 4.15
CA PHE A 203 10.25 16.75 2.76
C PHE A 203 8.76 16.61 2.52
N ILE A 204 8.01 17.67 2.84
CA ILE A 204 6.55 17.66 2.80
C ILE A 204 6.03 18.26 1.49
N ASN A 205 5.15 17.53 0.79
CA ASN A 205 4.60 17.93 -0.52
C ASN A 205 5.71 18.34 -1.51
N LYS A 206 6.86 17.64 -1.45
CA LYS A 206 7.98 17.82 -2.37
C LYS A 206 7.96 16.72 -3.41
N ASN A 207 8.17 17.11 -4.67
CA ASN A 207 8.32 16.17 -5.79
C ASN A 207 9.75 15.63 -5.81
N LEU A 208 10.10 14.79 -4.84
CA LEU A 208 11.35 14.03 -4.88
C LEU A 208 11.28 13.01 -6.02
N SER A 209 12.39 12.81 -6.74
CA SER A 209 12.50 11.67 -7.65
C SER A 209 12.52 10.36 -6.83
N HIS A 210 12.26 9.25 -7.51
CA HIS A 210 12.36 7.91 -6.91
C HIS A 210 13.73 7.68 -6.28
N GLU A 211 14.80 8.09 -6.96
CA GLU A 211 16.18 7.99 -6.49
C GLU A 211 16.44 8.86 -5.27
N GLN A 212 15.88 10.09 -5.24
CA GLN A 212 16.02 11.00 -4.11
C GLN A 212 15.28 10.48 -2.86
N GLU A 213 14.04 10.00 -3.01
CA GLU A 213 13.29 9.36 -1.92
C GLU A 213 14.07 8.16 -1.38
N THR A 214 14.55 7.30 -2.28
CA THR A 214 15.31 6.10 -1.93
C THR A 214 16.61 6.42 -1.19
N ALA A 215 17.39 7.38 -1.69
CA ALA A 215 18.62 7.83 -1.06
C ALA A 215 18.34 8.49 0.31
N LEU A 216 17.34 9.37 0.41
CA LEU A 216 16.98 10.00 1.67
C LEU A 216 16.63 8.96 2.75
N LEU A 217 15.73 8.02 2.43
CA LEU A 217 15.28 7.01 3.37
C LEU A 217 16.40 6.06 3.76
N HIS A 218 17.25 5.63 2.81
CA HIS A 218 18.34 4.71 3.10
C HIS A 218 19.43 5.32 3.99
N ASN A 219 19.84 6.57 3.74
CA ASN A 219 21.01 7.18 4.37
C ASN A 219 20.70 7.93 5.68
N SER A 220 19.43 8.23 5.97
CA SER A 220 19.06 8.85 7.26
C SER A 220 19.29 7.90 8.44
N LYS A 221 19.54 8.43 9.65
CA LYS A 221 19.67 7.54 10.83
C LYS A 221 18.35 6.88 11.22
N LEU A 222 17.25 7.62 11.17
CA LEU A 222 15.90 7.14 11.46
C LEU A 222 14.91 7.61 10.38
N THR A 223 13.78 6.92 10.28
CA THR A 223 12.63 7.38 9.49
C THR A 223 11.39 7.53 10.36
N LEU A 224 10.59 8.55 10.05
CA LEU A 224 9.32 8.86 10.68
C LEU A 224 8.19 8.52 9.70
N ASN A 225 7.14 7.87 10.19
CA ASN A 225 5.87 7.76 9.47
C ASN A 225 4.73 8.41 10.26
N ILE A 226 3.80 8.98 9.50
CA ILE A 226 2.60 9.64 10.01
C ILE A 226 1.47 9.21 9.08
N HIS A 227 0.41 8.67 9.67
CA HIS A 227 -0.77 8.20 9.01
C HIS A 227 -1.87 9.26 8.96
N ASP A 228 -2.89 8.98 8.16
CA ASP A 228 -4.13 9.75 8.15
C ASP A 228 -4.94 9.50 9.43
N ALA A 229 -5.79 10.44 9.83
CA ALA A 229 -6.52 10.35 11.10
C ALA A 229 -7.40 9.09 11.22
N TYR A 230 -8.05 8.68 10.14
CA TYR A 230 -8.84 7.44 10.13
C TYR A 230 -7.99 6.20 10.39
N GLN A 231 -6.73 6.16 9.94
CA GLN A 231 -5.83 5.05 10.18
C GLN A 231 -5.40 5.01 11.65
N GLN A 232 -5.16 6.17 12.28
CA GLN A 232 -4.89 6.25 13.72
C GLN A 232 -6.10 5.82 14.57
N ILE A 233 -7.31 6.22 14.15
CA ILE A 233 -8.53 6.00 14.93
C ILE A 233 -9.09 4.59 14.74
N LEU A 234 -9.15 4.11 13.50
CA LEU A 234 -9.70 2.79 13.18
C LEU A 234 -8.65 1.69 13.32
N GLY A 235 -7.38 2.00 13.06
CA GLY A 235 -6.27 1.05 13.21
C GLY A 235 -6.25 -0.07 12.16
N LEU A 236 -7.11 -0.03 11.14
CA LEU A 236 -7.33 -1.16 10.24
C LEU A 236 -6.34 -1.22 9.09
N ASP A 237 -5.72 -0.12 8.68
CA ASP A 237 -4.84 -0.11 7.52
C ASP A 237 -3.61 0.77 7.74
N THR A 238 -2.54 0.43 7.03
CA THR A 238 -1.26 1.16 7.04
C THR A 238 -1.02 1.84 5.71
N ASN A 239 -0.20 2.89 5.71
CA ASN A 239 0.23 3.51 4.47
C ASN A 239 1.52 2.86 3.93
N GLU A 240 1.78 3.10 2.66
CA GLU A 240 2.91 2.54 1.91
C GLU A 240 4.28 2.97 2.47
N ARG A 241 4.38 4.14 3.12
CA ARG A 241 5.62 4.60 3.77
C ARG A 241 6.06 3.68 4.90
N THR A 242 5.15 2.98 5.56
CA THR A 242 5.49 1.98 6.59
C THR A 242 6.50 0.98 6.04
N PHE A 243 6.22 0.46 4.85
CA PHE A 243 7.01 -0.60 4.23
C PHE A 243 8.30 -0.05 3.60
N LYS A 244 8.24 1.08 2.89
CA LYS A 244 9.45 1.73 2.36
C LYS A 244 10.46 2.10 3.43
N SER A 245 9.98 2.69 4.51
CA SER A 245 10.80 3.18 5.60
C SER A 245 11.57 2.04 6.23
N ILE A 246 10.87 0.95 6.57
CA ILE A 246 11.51 -0.25 7.13
C ILE A 246 12.39 -0.95 6.07
N GLY A 247 11.94 -1.08 4.82
CA GLY A 247 12.70 -1.73 3.74
C GLY A 247 14.02 -1.05 3.37
N LEU A 248 14.04 0.28 3.33
CA LEU A 248 15.23 1.04 2.95
C LEU A 248 16.11 1.42 4.15
N ASN A 249 15.50 1.86 5.24
CA ASN A 249 16.22 2.34 6.42
C ASN A 249 16.52 1.22 7.41
N GLY A 250 15.57 0.30 7.60
CA GLY A 250 15.58 -0.69 8.67
C GLY A 250 15.05 -0.17 10.00
N LEU A 251 14.71 1.11 10.14
CA LEU A 251 14.20 1.63 11.40
C LEU A 251 13.15 2.72 11.20
N LEU A 252 11.98 2.48 11.78
CA LEU A 252 10.80 3.32 11.69
C LEU A 252 10.30 3.67 13.09
N ILE A 253 10.03 4.96 13.30
CA ILE A 253 9.13 5.42 14.37
C ILE A 253 7.84 5.93 13.73
N SER A 254 6.69 5.69 14.36
CA SER A 254 5.40 6.06 13.76
C SER A 254 4.41 6.53 14.82
N ASP A 255 3.39 7.26 14.39
CA ASP A 255 2.13 7.29 15.11
C ASP A 255 1.53 5.89 15.30
N LYS A 256 0.61 5.76 16.27
CA LYS A 256 0.01 4.48 16.64
C LYS A 256 -1.11 4.09 15.66
N VAL A 257 -0.93 2.93 15.02
CA VAL A 257 -1.89 2.27 14.13
C VAL A 257 -1.86 0.78 14.43
N THR A 258 -3.01 0.16 14.74
CA THR A 258 -3.08 -1.24 15.18
C THR A 258 -2.53 -2.22 14.15
N GLN A 259 -2.88 -2.09 12.87
CA GLN A 259 -2.33 -2.94 11.82
C GLN A 259 -0.79 -2.82 11.73
N LEU A 260 -0.22 -1.63 11.94
CA LEU A 260 1.24 -1.46 11.97
C LEU A 260 1.86 -2.25 13.13
N GLU A 261 1.31 -2.12 14.34
CA GLU A 261 1.79 -2.85 15.52
C GLU A 261 1.67 -4.37 15.37
N ASN A 262 0.63 -4.84 14.66
CA ASN A 262 0.46 -6.26 14.36
C ASN A 262 1.50 -6.77 13.35
N LEU A 263 1.79 -5.97 12.31
CA LEU A 263 2.76 -6.34 11.27
C LEU A 263 4.21 -6.20 11.75
N PHE A 264 4.49 -5.21 12.59
CA PHE A 264 5.83 -4.87 13.07
C PHE A 264 5.79 -4.63 14.59
N PRO A 265 5.65 -5.69 15.42
CA PRO A 265 5.48 -5.56 16.87
C PRO A 265 6.65 -4.91 17.60
N ASN A 266 7.83 -4.87 16.96
CA ASN A 266 9.02 -4.21 17.49
C ASN A 266 9.12 -2.72 17.12
N ALA A 267 8.31 -2.24 16.17
CA ALA A 267 8.28 -0.83 15.80
C ALA A 267 7.75 0.00 16.97
N LYS A 268 8.40 1.14 17.23
CA LYS A 268 8.01 2.03 18.34
C LYS A 268 7.00 3.05 17.84
N THR A 269 5.85 3.07 18.50
CA THR A 269 4.68 3.88 18.13
C THR A 269 4.25 4.80 19.26
N SER A 270 3.78 6.01 18.93
CA SER A 270 3.10 6.89 19.88
C SER A 270 2.26 7.95 19.18
N ASN A 271 1.08 8.27 19.72
CA ASN A 271 0.28 9.43 19.29
C ASN A 271 0.66 10.72 20.03
N ASP A 272 1.60 10.67 20.97
CA ASP A 272 2.17 11.84 21.63
C ASP A 272 3.46 12.29 20.90
N PRO A 273 3.47 13.48 20.27
CA PRO A 273 4.66 14.07 19.65
C PRO A 273 5.91 14.08 20.54
N ALA A 274 5.77 14.35 21.84
CA ALA A 274 6.89 14.44 22.76
C ALA A 274 7.52 13.05 23.01
N GLU A 275 6.67 12.03 23.13
CA GLU A 275 7.14 10.64 23.25
C GLU A 275 7.81 10.17 21.95
N LEU A 276 7.31 10.55 20.77
CA LEU A 276 7.99 10.24 19.50
C LEU A 276 9.41 10.84 19.44
N VAL A 277 9.57 12.09 19.90
CA VAL A 277 10.89 12.73 20.00
C VAL A 277 11.79 11.99 20.99
N LYS A 278 11.25 11.56 22.13
CA LYS A 278 11.99 10.79 23.13
C LYS A 278 12.45 9.45 22.56
N ILE A 279 11.55 8.69 21.93
CA ILE A 279 11.89 7.43 21.23
C ILE A 279 13.00 7.66 20.19
N ALA A 280 12.92 8.74 19.40
CA ALA A 280 13.96 9.07 18.43
C ALA A 280 15.31 9.30 19.11
N LYS A 281 15.34 10.06 20.22
CA LYS A 281 16.56 10.31 20.99
C LYS A 281 17.12 9.05 21.64
N ASP A 282 16.25 8.16 22.12
CA ASP A 282 16.66 6.87 22.70
C ASP A 282 17.37 6.02 21.64
N TYR A 283 16.82 5.89 20.44
CA TYR A 283 17.51 5.22 19.33
C TYR A 283 18.83 5.89 18.94
N LEU A 284 18.86 7.23 18.89
CA LEU A 284 20.06 7.98 18.54
C LEU A 284 21.14 7.95 19.63
N SER A 285 20.80 7.51 20.84
CA SER A 285 21.75 7.30 21.95
C SER A 285 22.45 5.94 21.89
N LEU A 286 21.95 5.02 21.07
CA LEU A 286 22.59 3.72 20.83
C LEU A 286 23.92 3.89 20.11
N THR A 287 24.81 2.92 20.30
CA THR A 287 26.02 2.83 19.47
C THR A 287 25.65 2.56 18.01
N GLU A 288 26.52 2.97 17.09
CA GLU A 288 26.33 2.74 15.66
C GLU A 288 26.10 1.25 15.35
N LYS A 289 26.81 0.37 16.06
CA LYS A 289 26.64 -1.08 15.92
C LYS A 289 25.24 -1.52 16.35
N GLU A 290 24.77 -1.16 17.55
CA GLU A 290 23.44 -1.53 18.03
C GLU A 290 22.33 -1.03 17.10
N LEU A 291 22.46 0.22 16.62
CA LEU A 291 21.50 0.79 15.68
C LEU A 291 21.49 0.01 14.34
N ASN A 292 22.66 -0.34 13.82
CA ASN A 292 22.78 -1.08 12.57
C ASN A 292 22.31 -2.53 12.69
N ASP A 293 22.53 -3.18 13.84
CA ASP A 293 22.04 -4.53 14.11
C ASP A 293 20.50 -4.55 14.09
N ILE A 294 19.84 -3.59 14.74
CA ILE A 294 18.36 -3.44 14.69
C ILE A 294 17.87 -3.18 13.27
N LYS A 295 18.57 -2.30 12.53
CA LYS A 295 18.20 -1.99 11.15
C LYS A 295 18.27 -3.21 10.24
N GLU A 296 19.30 -4.03 10.42
CA GLU A 296 19.47 -5.24 9.61
C GLU A 296 18.42 -6.29 9.92
N GLU A 297 18.11 -6.52 11.20
CA GLU A 297 17.04 -7.44 11.62
C GLU A 297 15.69 -7.04 10.99
N ASN A 298 15.33 -5.76 11.07
CA ASN A 298 14.08 -5.25 10.51
C ASN A 298 14.05 -5.32 8.98
N ARG A 299 15.17 -5.03 8.30
CA ARG A 299 15.29 -5.19 6.84
C ARG A 299 15.14 -6.65 6.43
N GLN A 300 15.73 -7.58 7.18
CA GLN A 300 15.58 -8.99 6.88
C GLN A 300 14.13 -9.43 7.07
N ASN A 301 13.49 -9.05 8.17
CA ASN A 301 12.08 -9.37 8.43
C ASN A 301 11.14 -8.87 7.32
N ILE A 302 11.32 -7.63 6.84
CA ILE A 302 10.45 -7.11 5.78
C ILE A 302 10.70 -7.80 4.43
N LEU A 303 11.94 -8.15 4.12
CA LEU A 303 12.29 -8.91 2.92
C LEU A 303 11.68 -10.31 2.93
N ASP A 304 11.67 -10.96 4.10
CA ASP A 304 11.15 -12.33 4.25
C ASP A 304 9.63 -12.39 4.27
N ASN A 305 8.96 -11.40 4.90
CA ASN A 305 7.55 -11.53 5.27
C ASN A 305 6.62 -10.46 4.65
N HIS A 306 7.16 -9.34 4.19
CA HIS A 306 6.34 -8.17 3.83
C HIS A 306 6.71 -7.54 2.49
N CYS A 307 7.12 -8.33 1.51
CA CYS A 307 7.27 -7.90 0.12
C CYS A 307 6.04 -8.22 -0.74
N TYR A 308 5.87 -7.54 -1.87
CA TYR A 308 4.75 -7.83 -2.79
C TYR A 308 4.77 -9.27 -3.32
N VAL A 309 5.94 -9.93 -3.39
CA VAL A 309 6.04 -11.37 -3.69
C VAL A 309 5.29 -12.21 -2.65
N ASN A 310 5.40 -11.87 -1.36
CA ASN A 310 4.63 -12.53 -0.30
C ASN A 310 3.12 -12.30 -0.49
N ARG A 311 2.72 -11.09 -0.89
CA ARG A 311 1.30 -10.75 -1.14
C ARG A 311 0.74 -11.49 -2.34
N VAL A 312 1.51 -11.62 -3.43
CA VAL A 312 1.10 -12.43 -4.58
C VAL A 312 0.95 -13.91 -4.20
N ASN A 313 1.89 -14.46 -3.43
CA ASN A 313 1.76 -15.83 -2.93
C ASN A 313 0.53 -15.99 -2.02
N GLN A 314 0.25 -14.99 -1.16
CA GLN A 314 -0.94 -14.98 -0.33
C GLN A 314 -2.23 -15.00 -1.18
N LEU A 315 -2.32 -14.14 -2.21
CA LEU A 315 -3.42 -14.13 -3.17
C LEU A 315 -3.58 -15.50 -3.84
N LEU A 316 -2.49 -16.06 -4.38
CA LEU A 316 -2.51 -17.36 -5.05
C LEU A 316 -3.02 -18.48 -4.13
N SER A 317 -2.65 -18.45 -2.85
CA SER A 317 -3.08 -19.42 -1.83
C SER A 317 -4.53 -19.28 -1.34
N MET A 318 -5.25 -18.24 -1.76
CA MET A 318 -6.65 -18.06 -1.35
C MET A 318 -7.52 -19.19 -1.92
N GLU A 319 -8.39 -19.70 -1.06
CA GLU A 319 -9.44 -20.66 -1.34
C GLU A 319 -10.79 -20.00 -1.06
N ASN A 320 -11.80 -20.31 -1.89
CA ASN A 320 -13.18 -19.93 -1.59
C ASN A 320 -13.72 -20.86 -0.50
N ASP A 321 -14.51 -20.30 0.42
CA ASP A 321 -15.20 -21.07 1.46
C ASP A 321 -16.35 -21.91 0.90
#